data_AF-A0AAP3SF08-F1
#
_entry.id   AF-A0AAP3SF08-F1
#
_cell.length_a   1.000
_cell.length_b   1.000
_cell.length_c   1.000
_cell.angle_alpha   90.00
_cell.angle_beta   90.00
_cell.angle_gamma   90.00
#
_symmetry.space_group_name_H-M   'P 1'
#
loop_
_entity.id
_entity.type
_entity.pdbx_description
1 polymer ?
#
loop_
_entity_poly.entity_id
_entity_poly.type
_entity_poly.pdbx_seq_one_letter_code
_entity_poly.pdbx_strand_id
1 'polypeptide(L)'
;MKNRFIAALLAIFLGGFGVHKFYLGKWNGIFYLLLCWTYVPVIIAFIEGVLYLVNGEEAFDKKYNKVQISQENTYNNCSVHIPKEGNLSDTGTSLFKVCPKCGQRNEPDSNFCEFCGKKL
;
A
#
# COMPACT_ATOMS: atom_id res chain seq x y z
N MET A 1 -1.73 -14.37 -2.99
CA MET A 1 -2.53 -13.51 -2.09
C MET A 1 -3.42 -14.41 -1.25
N LYS A 2 -3.60 -14.12 0.04
CA LYS A 2 -4.47 -14.85 0.96
C LYS A 2 -5.91 -14.39 0.76
N ASN A 3 -6.87 -15.30 0.73
CA ASN A 3 -8.27 -14.93 0.50
C ASN A 3 -8.97 -14.67 1.83
N ARG A 4 -9.64 -13.52 1.95
CA ARG A 4 -10.41 -13.16 3.15
C ARG A 4 -11.53 -14.15 3.48
N PHE A 5 -12.20 -14.67 2.45
CA PHE A 5 -13.28 -15.66 2.61
C PHE A 5 -12.75 -16.98 3.20
N ILE A 6 -11.57 -17.42 2.77
CA ILE A 6 -10.93 -18.62 3.32
C ILE A 6 -10.54 -18.38 4.77
N ALA A 7 -9.96 -17.21 5.09
CA ALA A 7 -9.63 -16.86 6.47
C ALA A 7 -10.88 -16.79 7.38
N ALA A 8 -12.00 -16.28 6.88
CA ALA A 8 -13.28 -16.22 7.60
C ALA A 8 -13.88 -17.62 7.82
N LEU A 9 -13.92 -18.46 6.78
CA LEU A 9 -14.38 -19.85 6.89
C LEU A 9 -13.56 -20.63 7.90
N LEU A 10 -12.23 -20.52 7.85
CA LEU A 10 -11.34 -21.14 8.82
C LEU A 10 -11.58 -20.63 10.24
N ALA A 11 -11.93 -19.34 10.41
CA ALA A 11 -12.22 -18.76 11.72
C ALA A 11 -13.56 -19.23 12.28
N ILE A 12 -14.58 -19.46 11.44
CA ILE A 12 -15.90 -19.93 11.88
C ILE A 12 -15.88 -21.42 12.21
N PHE A 13 -15.28 -22.25 11.34
CA PHE A 13 -15.32 -23.71 11.49
C PHE A 13 -14.17 -24.26 12.35
N LEU A 14 -12.97 -23.70 12.21
CA LEU A 14 -11.74 -24.18 12.88
C LEU A 14 -11.13 -23.11 13.83
N GLY A 15 -11.91 -22.09 14.19
CA GLY A 15 -11.46 -20.95 15.00
C GLY A 15 -11.00 -21.33 16.41
N GLY A 16 -11.65 -22.32 17.03
CA GLY A 16 -11.28 -22.83 18.35
C GLY A 16 -9.86 -23.41 18.40
N PHE A 17 -9.35 -23.91 17.27
CA PHE A 17 -7.98 -24.41 17.13
C PHE A 17 -6.98 -23.32 16.69
N GLY A 18 -7.47 -22.14 16.30
CA GLY A 18 -6.63 -21.02 15.84
C GLY A 18 -6.07 -21.15 14.43
N VAL A 19 -6.60 -22.07 13.60
CA VAL A 19 -6.08 -22.36 12.25
C VAL A 19 -6.12 -21.13 11.33
N HIS A 20 -7.12 -20.26 11.49
CA HIS A 20 -7.21 -19.00 10.74
C HIS A 20 -6.04 -18.06 11.01
N LYS A 21 -5.44 -18.07 12.20
CA LYS A 21 -4.24 -17.26 12.50
C LYS A 21 -3.00 -17.82 11.80
N PHE A 22 -2.87 -19.14 11.73
CA PHE A 22 -1.79 -19.80 11.01
C PHE A 22 -1.89 -19.56 9.50
N TYR A 23 -3.12 -19.57 8.94
CA TYR A 23 -3.37 -19.20 7.54
C TYR A 23 -2.87 -17.78 7.21
N LEU A 24 -3.01 -16.86 8.16
CA LEU A 24 -2.53 -15.48 8.04
C LEU A 24 -1.02 -15.33 8.33
N GLY A 25 -0.31 -16.41 8.67
CA GLY A 25 1.12 -16.41 9.00
C GLY A 25 1.45 -15.87 10.39
N LYS A 26 0.50 -15.87 11.34
CA LYS A 26 0.69 -15.34 12.69
C LYS A 26 0.90 -16.47 13.70
N TRP A 27 2.01 -16.39 14.46
CA TRP A 27 2.35 -17.34 15.53
C TRP A 27 1.35 -17.35 16.70
N ASN A 28 0.56 -16.28 16.88
CA ASN A 28 -0.43 -16.20 17.95
C ASN A 28 -1.54 -17.28 17.86
N GLY A 29 -1.64 -18.02 16.75
CA GLY A 29 -2.49 -19.21 16.67
C GLY A 29 -2.15 -20.27 17.72
N ILE A 30 -0.91 -20.30 18.22
CA ILE A 30 -0.50 -21.28 19.25
C ILE A 30 -1.26 -21.07 20.57
N PHE A 31 -1.56 -19.82 20.94
CA PHE A 31 -2.34 -19.52 22.14
C PHE A 31 -3.76 -20.06 22.03
N TYR A 32 -4.35 -20.01 20.83
CA TYR A 32 -5.68 -20.56 20.57
C TYR A 32 -5.66 -22.09 20.72
N LEU A 33 -4.60 -22.76 20.28
CA LEU A 33 -4.42 -24.20 20.46
C LEU A 33 -4.30 -24.59 21.94
N LEU A 34 -3.54 -23.82 22.73
CA LEU A 34 -3.36 -24.07 24.17
C LEU A 34 -4.65 -23.78 24.97
N LEU A 35 -5.40 -22.75 24.57
CA LEU A 35 -6.66 -22.34 25.21
C LEU A 35 -7.88 -23.07 24.66
N CYS A 36 -7.72 -23.96 23.68
CA CYS A 36 -8.79 -24.71 22.99
C CYS A 36 -9.82 -25.31 23.96
N TRP A 37 -9.34 -25.91 25.06
CA TRP A 37 -10.18 -26.54 26.10
C TRP A 37 -11.04 -25.56 26.92
N THR A 38 -10.77 -24.25 26.88
CA THR A 38 -11.54 -23.24 27.61
C THR A 38 -12.77 -22.75 26.84
N TYR A 39 -12.92 -23.13 25.56
CA TYR A 39 -13.94 -22.64 24.61
C TYR A 39 -13.93 -21.11 24.34
N VAL A 40 -13.25 -20.30 25.16
CA VAL A 40 -12.97 -18.87 24.93
C VAL A 40 -12.45 -18.57 23.52
N PRO A 41 -11.46 -19.30 22.97
CA PRO A 41 -10.96 -19.02 21.62
C PRO A 41 -12.01 -19.19 20.51
N VAL A 42 -13.05 -19.99 20.73
CA VAL A 42 -14.15 -20.17 19.76
C VAL A 42 -14.93 -18.85 19.59
N ILE A 43 -15.26 -18.18 20.68
CA ILE A 43 -16.02 -16.91 20.66
C ILE A 43 -15.19 -15.81 20.00
N ILE A 44 -13.91 -15.71 20.39
CA ILE A 44 -13.00 -14.70 19.82
C ILE A 44 -12.81 -14.95 18.32
N ALA A 45 -12.58 -16.19 17.92
CA ALA A 45 -12.40 -16.54 16.51
C ALA A 45 -13.68 -16.30 15.68
N PHE A 46 -14.87 -16.51 16.26
CA PHE A 46 -16.13 -16.19 15.60
C PHE A 46 -16.26 -14.69 15.33
N ILE A 47 -15.98 -13.83 16.32
CA ILE A 47 -15.99 -12.37 16.14
C ILE A 47 -14.98 -11.95 15.07
N GLU A 48 -13.77 -12.52 15.10
CA GLU A 48 -12.76 -12.25 14.07
C GLU A 48 -13.20 -12.73 12.67
N GLY A 49 -13.86 -13.88 12.58
CA GLY A 49 -14.40 -14.41 11.33
C GLY A 49 -15.45 -13.48 10.72
N VAL A 50 -16.38 -12.97 11.54
CA VAL A 50 -17.36 -11.96 11.12
C VAL A 50 -16.64 -10.68 10.69
N LEU A 51 -15.65 -10.22 11.45
CA LEU A 51 -14.86 -9.04 11.12
C LEU A 51 -14.13 -9.20 9.76
N TYR A 52 -13.68 -10.40 9.39
CA TYR A 52 -13.07 -10.65 8.09
C TYR A 52 -14.07 -10.66 6.93
N LEU A 53 -15.33 -11.02 7.19
CA LEU A 53 -16.40 -10.93 6.19
C LEU A 53 -16.88 -9.48 5.99
N VAL A 54 -17.01 -8.72 7.08
CA VAL A 54 -17.51 -7.35 7.05
C VAL A 54 -16.46 -6.37 6.55
N ASN A 55 -15.19 -6.58 6.90
CA ASN A 55 -14.12 -5.73 6.36
C ASN A 55 -13.95 -5.99 4.86
N GLY A 56 -13.97 -4.89 4.10
CA GLY A 56 -13.72 -4.90 2.65
C GLY A 56 -12.38 -5.54 2.28
N GLU A 57 -12.28 -5.99 1.04
CA GLU A 57 -11.09 -6.67 0.50
C GLU A 57 -9.83 -5.82 0.64
N GLU A 58 -9.95 -4.50 0.39
CA GLU A 58 -8.87 -3.53 0.52
C GLU A 58 -8.25 -3.49 1.92
N ALA A 59 -9.09 -3.51 2.96
CA ALA A 59 -8.64 -3.48 4.35
C ALA A 59 -7.94 -4.79 4.76
N PHE A 60 -8.44 -5.93 4.25
CA PHE A 60 -7.81 -7.23 4.46
C PHE A 60 -6.47 -7.30 3.74
N ASP A 61 -6.43 -6.87 2.49
CA ASP A 61 -5.24 -6.95 1.65
C ASP A 61 -4.11 -6.06 2.19
N LYS A 62 -4.43 -4.83 2.60
CA LYS A 62 -3.46 -3.93 3.25
C LYS A 62 -2.83 -4.54 4.50
N LYS A 63 -3.61 -5.33 5.27
CA LYS A 63 -3.16 -5.89 6.56
C LYS A 63 -2.41 -7.21 6.41
N TYR A 64 -2.89 -8.10 5.54
CA TYR A 64 -2.42 -9.48 5.45
C TYR A 64 -1.75 -9.81 4.13
N ASN A 65 -2.21 -9.22 3.03
CA ASN A 65 -1.57 -9.32 1.72
C ASN A 65 -0.71 -8.11 1.46
N LYS A 66 0.05 -7.62 2.46
CA LYS A 66 1.11 -6.63 2.23
C LYS A 66 1.83 -7.10 0.99
N VAL A 67 1.62 -6.37 -0.10
CA VAL A 67 2.44 -6.49 -1.29
C VAL A 67 3.83 -6.35 -0.72
N GLN A 68 4.68 -7.35 -0.97
CA GLN A 68 6.11 -7.18 -0.80
C GLN A 68 6.49 -6.11 -1.83
N ILE A 69 6.18 -4.86 -1.51
CA ILE A 69 7.00 -3.76 -1.95
C ILE A 69 8.25 -4.03 -1.14
N SER A 70 9.18 -4.78 -1.73
CA SER A 70 10.59 -4.43 -1.62
C SER A 70 10.61 -2.92 -1.51
N GLN A 71 10.95 -2.38 -0.34
CA GLN A 71 11.09 -0.94 -0.18
C GLN A 71 11.88 -0.44 -1.40
N GLU A 72 11.29 0.48 -2.16
CA GLU A 72 12.00 1.34 -3.09
C GLU A 72 12.69 0.67 -4.30
N ASN A 73 11.96 0.12 -5.28
CA ASN A 73 12.54 -0.09 -6.63
C ASN A 73 11.54 -0.15 -7.81
N THR A 74 10.32 0.36 -7.65
CA THR A 74 9.35 0.49 -8.76
C THR A 74 8.61 1.83 -8.69
N TYR A 75 9.35 2.89 -8.36
CA TYR A 75 8.97 4.28 -8.67
C TYR A 75 10.02 4.96 -9.59
N ASN A 76 11.12 4.29 -9.88
CA ASN A 76 12.26 4.78 -10.62
C ASN A 76 12.44 4.10 -11.99
N ASN A 77 11.46 3.33 -12.47
CA ASN A 77 11.59 2.61 -13.76
C ASN A 77 10.40 2.71 -14.72
N CYS A 78 9.49 3.68 -14.56
CA CYS A 78 8.62 4.04 -15.68
C CYS A 78 8.23 5.51 -15.67
N SER A 79 8.87 6.28 -16.54
CA SER A 79 8.53 7.66 -16.86
C SER A 79 7.24 7.67 -17.68
N VAL A 80 6.09 7.76 -17.01
CA VAL A 80 4.80 8.02 -17.67
C VAL A 80 4.27 9.35 -17.16
N HIS A 81 4.38 10.39 -17.99
CA HIS A 81 3.69 11.67 -17.80
C HIS A 81 2.48 11.73 -18.74
N ILE A 82 1.26 11.76 -18.19
CA ILE A 82 0.08 12.35 -18.86
C ILE A 82 -0.71 13.16 -17.80
N PRO A 83 -1.12 14.40 -18.14
CA PRO A 83 -1.67 15.38 -17.19
C PRO A 83 -3.18 15.21 -17.01
N LYS A 84 -3.73 15.65 -15.87
CA LYS A 84 -5.10 16.18 -15.76
C LYS A 84 -5.17 17.30 -14.73
N GLU A 85 -5.65 18.43 -15.23
CA GLU A 85 -5.91 19.73 -14.63
C GLU A 85 -6.85 19.78 -13.39
N GLY A 86 -6.62 20.76 -12.50
CA GLY A 86 -7.65 21.32 -11.59
C GLY A 86 -7.19 21.84 -10.20
N ASN A 87 -6.83 23.14 -10.12
CA ASN A 87 -6.98 24.13 -9.00
C ASN A 87 -6.33 23.82 -7.62
N LEU A 88 -5.70 24.72 -6.84
CA LEU A 88 -5.52 26.19 -6.81
C LEU A 88 -4.60 26.57 -5.62
N SER A 89 -3.81 27.65 -5.78
CA SER A 89 -3.08 28.46 -4.77
C SER A 89 -2.00 27.78 -3.90
N ASP A 90 -0.84 28.36 -3.63
CA ASP A 90 -0.09 29.51 -4.14
C ASP A 90 1.21 29.47 -3.35
N THR A 91 2.34 29.24 -4.01
CA THR A 91 3.61 29.89 -3.62
C THR A 91 4.60 29.76 -4.76
N GLY A 92 4.60 30.77 -5.63
CA GLY A 92 5.70 31.06 -6.56
C GLY A 92 6.03 29.95 -7.57
N THR A 93 5.13 29.68 -8.53
CA THR A 93 5.58 29.08 -9.80
C THR A 93 6.38 30.15 -10.54
N SER A 94 7.68 30.22 -10.26
CA SER A 94 8.63 30.89 -11.15
C SER A 94 8.44 30.27 -12.53
N LEU A 95 8.17 31.11 -13.52
CA LEU A 95 7.91 30.72 -14.90
C LEU A 95 9.20 30.18 -15.52
N PHE A 96 9.61 28.97 -15.15
CA PHE A 96 10.84 28.36 -15.64
C PHE A 96 10.75 28.19 -17.17
N LYS A 97 11.79 28.63 -17.89
CA LYS A 97 11.91 28.38 -19.34
C LYS A 97 12.80 27.18 -19.61
N VAL A 98 12.41 26.38 -20.60
CA VAL A 98 13.09 25.12 -20.95
C VAL A 98 14.04 25.37 -22.12
N CYS A 99 15.29 24.93 -21.98
CA CYS A 99 16.29 25.10 -23.02
C CYS A 99 15.95 24.28 -24.28
N PRO A 100 15.88 24.89 -25.49
CA PRO A 100 15.58 24.16 -26.74
C PRO A 100 16.75 23.30 -27.25
N LYS A 101 17.92 23.31 -26.59
CA LYS A 101 19.07 22.44 -26.95
C LYS A 101 19.17 21.18 -26.10
N CYS A 102 18.95 21.30 -24.79
CA CYS A 102 19.24 20.23 -23.83
C CYS A 102 18.07 19.87 -22.90
N GLY A 103 16.97 20.63 -22.94
CA GLY A 103 15.80 20.37 -22.08
C GLY A 103 15.95 20.81 -20.62
N GLN A 104 17.09 21.39 -20.22
CA GLN A 104 17.29 21.90 -18.86
C GLN A 104 16.28 23.01 -18.55
N ARG A 105 15.68 22.97 -17.35
CA ARG A 105 14.89 24.08 -16.81
C ARG A 105 15.83 25.12 -16.23
N ASN A 106 15.64 26.37 -16.59
CA ASN A 106 16.40 27.49 -16.04
C ASN A 106 15.42 28.52 -15.48
N GLU A 107 15.90 29.36 -14.55
CA GLU A 107 15.14 30.48 -14.01
C GLU A 107 14.65 31.42 -15.14
N PRO A 108 13.47 32.06 -15.01
CA PRO A 108 12.93 32.97 -16.03
C PRO A 108 13.90 34.08 -16.45
N ASP A 109 14.70 34.59 -15.50
CA ASP A 109 15.65 35.69 -15.70
C ASP A 109 16.99 35.25 -16.33
N SER A 110 17.20 33.95 -16.54
CA SER A 110 18.44 33.44 -17.12
C SER A 110 18.53 33.76 -18.63
N ASN A 111 19.62 34.41 -19.05
CA ASN A 111 19.85 34.68 -20.48
C ASN A 111 20.46 33.46 -21.21
N PHE A 112 21.10 32.56 -20.48
CA PHE A 112 21.80 31.38 -21.01
C PHE A 112 21.47 30.15 -20.18
N CYS A 113 21.52 28.99 -20.81
CA CYS A 113 21.33 27.71 -20.15
C CYS A 113 22.54 27.35 -19.29
N GLU A 114 22.31 27.05 -18.02
CA GLU A 114 23.36 26.69 -17.06
C GLU A 114 24.06 25.36 -17.40
N PHE A 115 23.38 24.46 -18.12
CA PHE A 115 23.93 23.16 -18.48
C PHE A 115 24.70 23.15 -19.80
N CYS A 116 24.20 23.84 -20.84
CA CYS A 116 24.77 23.73 -22.19
C CYS A 116 25.24 25.05 -22.81
N GLY A 117 25.11 26.17 -22.10
CA GLY A 117 25.55 27.51 -22.51
C GLY A 117 24.78 28.14 -23.67
N LYS A 118 23.72 27.50 -24.19
CA LYS A 118 22.88 28.10 -25.25
C LYS A 118 22.04 29.24 -24.68
N LYS A 119 21.88 30.34 -25.43
CA LYS A 119 20.93 31.42 -25.14
C LYS A 119 19.49 30.90 -25.05
N LEU A 120 18.73 31.36 -24.06
CA LEU A 120 17.37 30.91 -23.73
C LEU A 120 16.29 31.92 -24.10
#